data_AF-A0A2E1W0R7-F1
#
_entry.id   AF-A0A2E1W0R7-F1
#
_cell.length_a   1.000
_cell.length_b   1.000
_cell.length_c   1.000
_cell.angle_alpha   90.00
_cell.angle_beta   90.00
_cell.angle_gamma   90.00
#
_symmetry.space_group_name_H-M   'P 1'
#
loop_
_entity.id
_entity.type
_entity.pdbx_description
1 polymer ?
#
loop_
_entity_poly.entity_id
_entity_poly.type
_entity_poly.pdbx_seq_one_letter_code
_entity_poly.pdbx_strand_id
1 'polypeptide(L)'
;MSRAKHENSRRRFMKQAVLGAGATAATLGTGAAGLSAAEEEDAPPIRVPAEFETARSASLPDVDFPMTGAQVFARACKEEGVAALFCCPGNYSVIHAISDTGIPTYGG
;
A
#
# COMPACT_ATOMS: atom_id res chain seq x y z
N MET A 1 -4.76 -25.34 2.90
CA MET A 1 -6.05 -24.62 2.95
C MET A 1 -6.01 -23.42 1.99
N SER A 2 -6.40 -23.55 0.72
CA SER A 2 -6.31 -22.40 -0.23
C SER A 2 -7.27 -22.44 -1.43
N ARG A 3 -8.38 -23.19 -1.37
CA ARG A 3 -9.33 -23.26 -2.49
C ARG A 3 -10.52 -22.30 -2.32
N ALA A 4 -11.02 -22.15 -1.10
CA ALA A 4 -12.20 -21.34 -0.78
C ALA A 4 -12.02 -19.81 -0.93
N LYS A 5 -10.79 -19.29 -0.97
CA LYS A 5 -10.55 -17.82 -1.04
C LYS A 5 -10.65 -17.27 -2.48
N HIS A 6 -10.52 -18.14 -3.49
CA HIS A 6 -10.61 -17.76 -4.91
C HIS A 6 -12.06 -17.69 -5.41
N GLU A 7 -12.98 -18.43 -4.79
CA GLU A 7 -14.39 -18.45 -5.18
C GLU A 7 -15.10 -17.13 -4.83
N ASN A 8 -14.71 -16.48 -3.73
CA ASN A 8 -15.29 -15.23 -3.24
C ASN A 8 -14.39 -14.00 -3.49
N SER A 9 -13.87 -13.84 -4.71
CA SER A 9 -13.01 -12.70 -5.05
C SER A 9 -13.81 -11.54 -5.66
N ARG A 10 -13.67 -10.34 -5.08
CA ARG A 10 -14.25 -9.08 -5.62
C ARG A 10 -13.85 -8.84 -7.08
N ARG A 11 -12.62 -9.20 -7.45
CA ARG A 11 -12.12 -9.10 -8.83
C ARG A 11 -12.90 -10.00 -9.80
N ARG A 12 -13.29 -11.21 -9.37
CA ARG A 12 -14.09 -12.15 -10.17
C ARG A 12 -15.53 -11.66 -10.32
N PHE A 13 -16.12 -11.13 -9.25
CA PHE A 13 -17.45 -10.53 -9.26
C PHE A 13 -17.56 -9.36 -10.26
N MET A 14 -16.60 -8.41 -10.23
CA MET A 14 -16.61 -7.28 -11.17
C MET A 14 -16.44 -7.73 -12.63
N LYS A 15 -15.63 -8.78 -12.89
CA LYS A 15 -15.49 -9.37 -14.24
C LYS A 15 -16.80 -9.99 -14.74
N GLN A 16 -17.54 -10.71 -13.88
CA GLN A 16 -18.83 -11.29 -14.23
C GLN A 16 -19.92 -10.22 -14.44
N ALA A 17 -19.91 -9.14 -13.67
CA ALA A 17 -20.86 -8.03 -13.85
C ALA A 17 -20.68 -7.32 -15.21
N VAL A 18 -19.45 -7.17 -15.68
CA VAL A 18 -19.15 -6.60 -17.01
C VAL A 18 -19.62 -7.52 -18.15
N LEU A 19 -19.46 -8.84 -18.01
CA LEU A 19 -19.99 -9.82 -18.96
C LEU A 19 -21.53 -9.85 -18.97
N GLY A 20 -22.18 -9.65 -17.82
CA GLY A 20 -23.64 -9.58 -17.71
C GLY A 20 -24.25 -8.28 -18.25
N ALA A 21 -23.56 -7.15 -18.11
CA ALA A 21 -23.98 -5.86 -18.66
C ALA A 21 -23.64 -5.69 -20.16
N GLY A 22 -22.68 -6.45 -20.67
CA GLY A 22 -22.24 -6.42 -22.07
C GLY A 22 -23.15 -7.17 -23.05
N ALA A 23 -24.05 -8.03 -22.58
CA ALA A 23 -24.94 -8.81 -23.45
C ALA A 23 -25.97 -7.95 -24.21
N THR A 24 -26.31 -6.75 -23.70
CA THR A 24 -27.21 -5.81 -24.39
C THR A 24 -26.50 -4.79 -25.27
N ALA A 25 -25.16 -4.75 -25.27
CA ALA A 25 -24.37 -3.81 -26.07
C ALA A 25 -23.70 -4.45 -27.30
N ALA A 26 -23.96 -5.73 -27.58
CA ALA A 26 -23.38 -6.44 -28.71
C ALA A 26 -24.02 -6.11 -30.08
N THR A 27 -25.03 -5.23 -30.15
CA THR A 27 -25.71 -4.89 -31.41
C THR A 27 -25.27 -3.58 -32.08
N LEU A 28 -24.42 -2.75 -31.45
CA LEU A 28 -23.90 -1.53 -32.08
C LEU A 28 -22.36 -1.48 -32.06
N GLY A 29 -21.76 -1.85 -33.19
CA GLY A 29 -20.47 -1.30 -33.63
C GLY A 29 -19.22 -2.10 -33.24
N THR A 30 -18.71 -2.86 -34.22
CA THR A 30 -17.28 -2.94 -34.62
C THR A 30 -16.16 -3.12 -33.58
N GLY A 31 -16.44 -3.48 -32.32
CA GLY A 31 -15.44 -3.64 -31.26
C GLY A 31 -15.01 -5.07 -30.93
N ALA A 32 -15.50 -6.09 -31.65
CA ALA A 32 -15.34 -7.50 -31.28
C ALA A 32 -13.89 -8.04 -31.31
N ALA A 33 -12.96 -7.35 -31.98
CA ALA A 33 -11.56 -7.79 -32.07
C ALA A 33 -10.70 -7.41 -30.84
N GLY A 34 -11.15 -6.46 -30.01
CA GLY A 34 -10.38 -5.99 -28.84
C GLY A 34 -10.72 -6.68 -27.52
N LEU A 35 -11.83 -7.42 -27.46
CA LEU A 35 -12.30 -8.11 -26.24
C LEU A 35 -11.86 -9.57 -26.16
N SER A 36 -11.37 -10.15 -27.26
CA SER A 36 -10.86 -11.53 -27.32
C SER A 36 -9.39 -11.66 -26.92
N ALA A 37 -8.74 -10.57 -26.49
CA ALA A 37 -7.34 -10.58 -26.04
C ALA A 37 -7.19 -10.59 -24.50
N ALA A 38 -8.30 -10.62 -23.76
CA ALA A 38 -8.28 -10.87 -22.31
C ALA A 38 -8.42 -12.37 -22.03
N GLU A 39 -7.64 -13.17 -22.76
CA GLU A 39 -7.35 -14.55 -22.37
C GLU A 39 -6.69 -14.53 -20.99
N GLU A 40 -6.79 -15.65 -20.27
CA GLU A 40 -6.06 -15.93 -19.05
C GLU A 40 -4.55 -15.86 -19.27
N GLU A 41 -3.97 -14.67 -19.47
CA GLU A 41 -2.60 -14.46 -19.03
C GLU A 41 -2.66 -14.41 -17.52
N ASP A 42 -2.09 -15.45 -16.91
CA ASP A 42 -1.59 -15.46 -15.54
C ASP A 42 -0.70 -14.22 -15.36
N ALA A 43 -1.34 -13.07 -15.08
CA ALA A 43 -0.64 -11.82 -14.95
C ALA A 43 0.47 -12.04 -13.92
N PRO A 44 1.74 -11.77 -14.29
CA PRO A 44 2.86 -12.14 -13.44
C PRO A 44 2.62 -11.57 -12.04
N PRO A 45 2.89 -12.35 -10.99
CA PRO A 45 2.61 -11.92 -9.62
C PRO A 45 3.31 -10.57 -9.36
N ILE A 46 2.60 -9.66 -8.68
CA ILE A 46 3.16 -8.37 -8.29
C ILE A 46 4.45 -8.63 -7.50
N ARG A 47 5.58 -8.22 -8.07
CA ARG A 47 6.89 -8.39 -7.46
C ARG A 47 7.21 -7.17 -6.61
N VAL A 48 7.49 -7.39 -5.34
CA VAL A 48 8.01 -6.33 -4.46
C VAL A 48 9.49 -6.13 -4.80
N PRO A 49 9.93 -4.90 -5.10
CA PRO A 49 11.34 -4.59 -5.32
C PRO A 49 12.21 -4.92 -4.08
N ALA A 50 13.44 -5.36 -4.30
CA ALA A 50 14.33 -5.82 -3.22
C ALA A 50 14.69 -4.70 -2.22
N GLU A 51 14.62 -3.45 -2.67
CA GLU A 51 14.88 -2.24 -1.91
C GLU A 51 13.94 -2.13 -0.69
N PHE A 52 12.72 -2.64 -0.77
CA PHE A 52 11.78 -2.62 0.35
C PHE A 52 12.19 -3.56 1.48
N GLU A 53 12.72 -4.74 1.15
CA GLU A 53 13.26 -5.65 2.16
C GLU A 53 14.54 -5.09 2.77
N THR A 54 15.42 -4.51 1.95
CA THR A 54 16.62 -3.80 2.43
C THR A 54 16.24 -2.68 3.40
N ALA A 55 15.30 -1.80 3.02
CA ALA A 55 14.86 -0.70 3.86
C ALA A 55 14.22 -1.18 5.17
N ARG A 56 13.44 -2.26 5.12
CA ARG A 56 12.83 -2.87 6.32
C ARG A 56 13.86 -3.43 7.29
N SER A 57 14.98 -3.91 6.78
CA SER A 57 16.08 -4.47 7.60
C SER A 57 17.11 -3.43 8.06
N ALA A 58 17.03 -2.20 7.56
CA ALA A 58 17.95 -1.14 7.92
C ALA A 58 17.81 -0.76 9.39
N SER A 59 18.94 -0.47 10.04
CA SER A 59 18.93 0.11 11.38
C SER A 59 18.35 1.52 11.32
N LEU A 60 17.57 1.86 12.33
CA LEU A 60 17.11 3.23 12.53
C LEU A 60 18.31 4.16 12.76
N PRO A 61 18.21 5.43 12.35
CA PRO A 61 19.26 6.40 12.61
C PRO A 61 19.43 6.60 14.13
N ASP A 62 20.68 6.67 14.57
CA ASP A 62 21.00 7.11 15.92
C ASP A 62 20.94 8.64 15.96
N VAL A 63 20.21 9.19 16.93
CA VAL A 63 19.94 10.62 17.03
C VAL A 63 20.47 11.13 18.37
N ASP A 64 21.63 11.77 18.32
CA ASP A 64 22.27 12.40 19.48
C ASP A 64 22.50 13.90 19.23
N PHE A 65 22.90 14.62 20.27
CA PHE A 65 23.14 16.05 20.18
C PHE A 65 24.27 16.40 19.19
N PRO A 66 24.11 17.46 18.38
CA PRO A 66 22.99 18.41 18.38
C PRO A 66 21.73 17.92 17.64
N MET A 67 20.57 18.11 18.25
CA MET A 67 19.26 17.72 17.70
C MET A 67 18.42 18.92 17.27
N THR A 68 17.60 18.74 16.24
CA THR A 68 16.49 19.64 15.89
C THR A 68 15.35 19.51 16.90
N GLY A 69 14.46 20.51 16.98
CA GLY A 69 13.28 20.43 17.85
C GLY A 69 12.37 19.23 17.55
N ALA A 70 12.27 18.82 16.28
CA ALA A 70 11.52 17.63 15.87
C ALA A 70 12.14 16.33 16.41
N GLN A 71 13.47 16.22 16.36
CA GLN A 71 14.22 15.08 16.92
C GLN A 71 14.11 15.00 18.44
N VAL A 72 14.18 16.14 19.13
CA VAL A 72 13.98 16.19 20.59
C VAL A 72 12.57 15.71 20.96
N PHE A 73 11.55 16.18 20.24
CA PHE A 73 10.17 15.74 20.47
C PHE A 73 9.97 14.24 20.19
N ALA A 74 10.52 13.74 19.08
CA ALA A 74 10.44 12.33 18.73
C ALA A 74 11.12 11.43 19.77
N ARG A 75 12.30 11.84 20.27
CA ARG A 75 12.99 11.14 21.37
C ARG A 75 12.13 11.09 22.62
N ALA A 76 11.51 12.21 23.02
CA ALA A 76 10.61 12.23 24.16
C ALA A 76 9.42 11.27 23.95
N CYS A 77 8.80 11.24 22.76
CA CYS A 77 7.73 10.28 22.46
C CYS A 77 8.20 8.81 22.59
N LYS A 78 9.44 8.52 22.19
CA LYS A 78 10.02 7.18 22.33
C LYS A 78 10.26 6.81 23.80
N GLU A 79 10.80 7.74 24.58
CA GLU A 79 11.07 7.56 26.01
C GLU A 79 9.77 7.40 26.83
N GLU A 80 8.70 8.10 26.45
CA GLU A 80 7.35 7.97 27.04
C GLU A 80 6.58 6.73 26.54
N GLY A 81 7.14 5.94 25.62
CA GLY A 81 6.54 4.69 25.17
C GLY A 81 5.35 4.85 24.22
N VAL A 82 5.32 5.92 23.42
CA VAL A 82 4.28 6.10 22.38
C VAL A 82 4.28 4.91 21.42
N ALA A 83 3.15 4.22 21.32
CA ALA A 83 3.02 2.99 20.54
C ALA A 83 2.83 3.22 19.03
N ALA A 84 2.19 4.33 18.64
CA ALA A 84 1.95 4.72 17.25
C ALA A 84 1.49 6.19 17.16
N LEU A 85 1.65 6.80 15.98
CA LEU A 85 1.13 8.12 15.65
C LEU A 85 0.08 8.00 14.53
N PHE A 86 -1.10 8.57 14.74
CA PHE A 86 -2.11 8.77 13.69
C PHE A 86 -2.34 10.27 13.53
N CYS A 87 -2.17 10.79 12.31
CA CYS A 87 -2.30 12.23 12.07
C CYS A 87 -2.75 12.56 10.64
N CYS A 88 -3.28 13.76 10.46
CA CYS A 88 -3.51 14.33 9.13
C CYS A 88 -2.16 14.72 8.47
N PRO A 89 -2.10 14.79 7.14
CA PRO A 89 -0.93 15.32 6.44
C PRO A 89 -0.57 16.70 6.96
N GLY A 90 0.72 17.00 7.06
CA GLY A 90 1.15 18.28 7.58
C GLY A 90 2.64 18.32 7.86
N ASN A 91 3.00 18.57 9.12
CA ASN A 91 4.39 18.81 9.51
C ASN A 91 5.26 17.54 9.38
N TYR A 92 5.70 17.25 8.16
CA TYR A 92 6.49 16.07 7.82
C TYR A 92 7.83 16.02 8.55
N SER A 93 8.39 17.16 8.95
CA SER A 93 9.63 17.17 9.74
C SER A 93 9.46 16.44 11.08
N VAL A 94 8.31 16.61 11.73
CA VAL A 94 7.98 15.95 13.00
C VAL A 94 7.56 14.51 12.76
N ILE A 95 6.74 14.26 11.72
CA ILE A 95 6.27 12.91 11.39
C ILE A 95 7.47 12.00 11.05
N HIS A 96 8.39 12.48 10.22
CA HIS A 96 9.60 11.72 9.86
C HIS A 96 10.52 11.53 11.07
N ALA A 97 10.73 12.56 11.90
CA ALA A 97 11.53 12.41 13.11
C ALA A 97 10.94 11.34 14.06
N ILE A 98 9.62 11.27 14.19
CA ILE A 98 8.94 10.24 14.98
C ILE A 98 9.11 8.85 14.34
N SER A 99 8.95 8.73 13.02
CA SER A 99 9.16 7.45 12.33
C SER A 99 10.60 6.94 12.46
N ASP A 100 11.57 7.86 12.46
CA ASP A 100 12.99 7.54 12.61
C ASP A 100 13.33 6.94 13.99
N THR A 101 12.48 7.14 15.01
CA THR A 101 12.61 6.44 16.31
C THR A 101 11.98 5.04 16.34
N GLY A 102 11.42 4.60 15.21
CA GLY A 102 10.76 3.31 15.07
C GLY A 102 9.33 3.28 15.59
N ILE A 103 8.71 4.44 15.82
CA ILE A 103 7.29 4.55 16.14
C ILE A 103 6.51 4.45 14.82
N PRO A 104 5.55 3.51 14.68
CA PRO A 104 4.68 3.44 13.51
C PRO A 104 3.89 4.74 13.32
N THR A 105 4.06 5.39 12.16
CA THR A 105 3.40 6.65 11.83
C THR A 105 2.44 6.48 10.66
N TYR A 106 1.17 6.82 10.88
CA TYR A 106 0.10 6.79 9.89
C TYR A 106 -0.35 8.23 9.64
N GLY A 107 0.31 8.89 8.69
CA GLY A 107 -0.07 10.19 8.15
C GLY A 107 -0.87 10.01 6.86
N GLY A 108 -1.98 10.72 6.72
CA GLY A 108 -2.73 10.81 5.46
C GLY A 108 -2.04 11.67 4.41
#